data_AF-A0A8J5U2C5-F1
#
_entry.id   AF-A0A8J5U2C5-F1
#
_cell.length_a   1.000
_cell.length_b   1.000
_cell.length_c   1.000
_cell.angle_alpha   90.00
_cell.angle_beta   90.00
_cell.angle_gamma   90.00
#
_symmetry.space_group_name_H-M   'P 1'
#
loop_
_entity.id
_entity.type
_entity.pdbx_description
1 polymer ?
#
loop_
_entity_poly.entity_id
_entity_poly.type
_entity_poly.pdbx_seq_one_letter_code
_entity_poly.pdbx_strand_id
1 'polypeptide(L)'
;MGQLLELPDEILTHVCTLICDSDRLALFEVIYVNKRLHRIASPLLVCHWPFHPSILHKHAPARFAVHLLRNPHLQRNVKSIVFDELITIEEDDPWAGDGELEELAVAARQRFPELAIDPSWCEGLLNGCIDPVAALLLVLCARIESLDLMIPYYQESRLLVLKLVSLALKHSGPQRPLENLQLVVLRWYDDDDPGHIQCAAPFFHLPKVKTLALSALSDEIPIKSISDEKDRNEHAKLSLDSDIYETRFPVGTSPIEELFLEAACLTSHGLLTVVSACKQLKKLVFTCGNPARMTSEGHNSAPLTRQALLLHAASLEELAFNLETHRFRHTDGSLEYASHTGLNCFKECFQQMNKLKRLNMDIHVLYFHDISRNEKMLDGLPRSLEYLGLECDLASYQPQILGYVEILCTVLKECGPGQRFGVLKTLELWLFVYGGIDENIYDPVKELAREKGIEFTFTNLSHGGGNAWETMGMMPDPYPPIVDPAVGPKRARRG
;
A
#
# COMPACT_ATOMS: atom_id res chain seq x y z
N MET A 1 10.44 34.99 16.85
CA MET A 1 9.14 34.76 17.52
C MET A 1 8.24 36.00 17.49
N GLY A 2 8.70 37.21 17.84
CA GLY A 2 7.85 38.42 17.83
C GLY A 2 7.20 38.77 16.48
N GLN A 3 7.93 38.63 15.37
CA GLN A 3 7.42 38.93 14.02
C GLN A 3 6.33 37.97 13.52
N LEU A 4 6.30 36.72 14.00
CA LEU A 4 5.27 35.74 13.62
C LEU A 4 3.91 36.09 14.23
N LEU A 5 3.90 36.69 15.44
CA LEU A 5 2.68 37.11 16.12
C LEU A 5 2.07 38.39 15.54
N GLU A 6 2.80 39.12 14.71
CA GLU A 6 2.34 40.32 14.01
C GLU A 6 1.66 40.00 12.67
N LEU A 7 1.80 38.76 12.17
CA LEU A 7 1.17 38.34 10.92
C LEU A 7 -0.36 38.23 11.06
N PRO A 8 -1.14 38.51 10.01
CA PRO A 8 -2.59 38.24 9.95
C PRO A 8 -2.93 36.75 10.13
N ASP A 9 -4.17 36.47 10.59
CA ASP A 9 -4.63 35.10 10.81
C ASP A 9 -4.57 34.28 9.52
N GLU A 10 -4.88 34.87 8.36
CA GLU A 10 -4.88 34.20 7.06
C GLU A 10 -3.48 33.71 6.67
N ILE A 11 -2.45 34.53 6.93
CA ILE A 11 -1.05 34.18 6.65
C ILE A 11 -0.60 33.09 7.62
N LEU A 12 -0.96 33.21 8.90
CA LEU A 12 -0.66 32.18 9.90
C LEU A 12 -1.33 30.85 9.58
N THR A 13 -2.58 30.86 9.13
CA THR A 13 -3.27 29.66 8.65
C THR A 13 -2.53 29.03 7.49
N HIS A 14 -2.13 29.82 6.48
CA HIS A 14 -1.38 29.30 5.34
C HIS A 14 -0.04 28.67 5.75
N VAL A 15 0.70 29.33 6.64
CA VAL A 15 1.96 28.79 7.19
C VAL A 15 1.71 27.49 7.97
N CYS A 16 0.70 27.45 8.84
CA CYS A 16 0.36 26.24 9.58
C CYS A 16 -0.13 25.11 8.68
N THR A 17 -0.82 25.40 7.57
CA THR A 17 -1.20 24.38 6.57
C THR A 17 0.02 23.80 5.89
N LEU A 18 0.98 24.65 5.46
CA LEU A 18 2.23 24.17 4.87
C LEU A 18 3.02 23.29 5.86
N ILE A 19 3.07 23.70 7.13
CA ILE A 19 3.71 22.90 8.19
C ILE A 19 2.96 21.58 8.39
N CYS A 20 1.62 21.59 8.42
CA CYS A 20 0.81 20.37 8.53
C CYS A 20 1.14 19.34 7.44
N ASP A 21 1.39 19.83 6.22
CA ASP A 21 1.69 19.00 5.05
C ASP A 21 3.17 18.60 4.95
N SER A 22 4.06 19.10 5.83
CA SER A 22 5.51 18.85 5.76
C SER A 22 6.17 18.37 7.05
N ASP A 23 5.68 18.79 8.21
CA ASP A 23 6.22 18.50 9.54
C ASP A 23 5.12 18.66 10.61
N ARG A 24 4.43 17.56 10.91
CA ARG A 24 3.32 17.54 11.86
C ARG A 24 3.78 17.69 13.31
N LEU A 25 5.01 17.30 13.63
CA LEU A 25 5.58 17.47 14.97
C LEU A 25 5.74 18.96 15.28
N ALA A 26 6.28 19.72 14.33
CA ALA A 26 6.34 21.17 14.47
C ALA A 26 4.95 21.79 14.67
N LEU A 27 3.91 21.29 13.98
CA LEU A 27 2.54 21.77 14.19
C LEU A 27 2.02 21.48 15.61
N PHE A 28 2.36 20.32 16.18
CA PHE A 28 2.03 19.98 17.56
C PHE A 28 2.73 20.89 18.57
N GLU A 29 3.95 21.34 18.30
CA GLU A 29 4.63 22.32 19.17
C GLU A 29 3.98 23.70 19.08
N VAL A 30 3.54 24.12 17.88
CA VAL A 30 2.91 25.42 17.63
C VAL A 30 1.65 25.65 18.47
N ILE A 31 0.86 24.60 18.75
CA ILE A 31 -0.37 24.74 19.54
C ILE A 31 -0.12 25.10 21.01
N TYR A 32 1.09 24.88 21.54
CA TYR A 32 1.44 25.21 22.93
C TYR A 32 2.01 26.62 23.10
N VAL A 33 2.31 27.33 22.00
CA VAL A 33 2.99 28.63 22.05
C VAL A 33 2.08 29.73 22.60
N ASN A 34 0.84 29.84 22.11
CA ASN A 34 -0.17 30.78 22.64
C ASN A 34 -1.59 30.45 22.17
N LYS A 35 -2.60 31.12 22.76
CA LYS A 35 -4.03 30.93 22.46
C LYS A 35 -4.43 31.19 21.00
N ARG A 36 -3.79 32.15 20.33
CA ARG A 36 -4.10 32.49 18.92
C ARG A 36 -3.61 31.39 17.99
N LEU A 37 -2.37 30.94 18.17
CA LEU A 37 -1.81 29.82 17.42
C LEU A 37 -2.53 28.51 17.71
N HIS A 38 -2.91 28.26 18.97
CA HIS A 38 -3.78 27.15 19.34
C HIS A 38 -5.07 27.15 18.50
N ARG A 39 -5.79 28.27 18.46
CA ARG A 39 -7.04 28.41 17.67
C ARG A 39 -6.84 28.12 16.18
N ILE A 40 -5.71 28.52 15.60
CA ILE A 40 -5.42 28.38 14.17
C ILE A 40 -4.93 26.97 13.84
N ALA A 41 -4.04 26.40 14.65
CA ALA A 41 -3.35 25.15 14.38
C ALA A 41 -4.11 23.91 14.88
N SER A 42 -4.91 23.99 15.95
CA SER A 42 -5.69 22.83 16.44
C SER A 42 -6.65 22.24 15.39
N PRO A 43 -7.36 23.05 14.58
CA PRO A 43 -8.17 22.55 13.46
C PRO A 43 -7.36 21.81 12.39
N LEU A 44 -6.08 22.14 12.22
CA LEU A 44 -5.18 21.53 11.23
C LEU A 44 -4.52 20.27 11.80
N LEU A 45 -4.21 20.27 13.10
CA LEU A 45 -3.62 19.13 13.78
C LEU A 45 -4.50 17.89 13.63
N VAL A 46 -5.82 18.02 13.82
CA VAL A 46 -6.80 16.93 13.68
C VAL A 46 -7.00 16.41 12.24
N CYS A 47 -6.44 17.08 11.22
CA CYS A 47 -6.63 16.66 9.83
C CYS A 47 -6.07 15.27 9.53
N HIS A 48 -4.95 14.92 10.16
CA HIS A 48 -4.23 13.67 9.96
C HIS A 48 -3.98 13.02 11.32
N TRP A 49 -4.67 11.92 11.59
CA TRP A 49 -4.50 11.16 12.83
C TRP A 49 -3.87 9.78 12.52
N PRO A 50 -2.94 9.28 13.35
CA PRO A 50 -2.38 9.87 14.57
C PRO A 50 -1.40 11.02 14.29
N PHE A 51 -1.29 11.95 15.24
CA PHE A 51 -0.35 13.09 15.18
C PHE A 51 1.12 12.64 15.18
N HIS A 52 1.41 11.53 15.85
CA HIS A 52 2.73 10.92 15.90
C HIS A 52 2.63 9.39 16.06
N PRO A 53 3.27 8.57 15.19
CA PRO A 53 3.22 7.12 15.28
C PRO A 53 3.81 6.59 16.60
N SER A 54 4.90 7.19 17.11
CA SER A 54 5.52 6.73 18.37
C SER A 54 4.86 7.23 19.66
N ILE A 55 3.78 8.02 19.57
CA ILE A 55 2.98 8.49 20.73
C ILE A 55 1.63 7.73 20.79
N LEU A 56 1.57 6.53 20.24
CA LEU A 56 0.40 5.67 20.34
C LEU A 56 0.40 4.95 21.70
N HIS A 57 -0.07 5.64 22.73
CA HIS A 57 -0.65 4.94 23.87
C HIS A 57 -1.83 4.09 23.36
N LYS A 58 -2.01 2.86 23.88
CA LYS A 58 -3.13 1.93 23.53
C LYS A 58 -4.51 2.62 23.56
N HIS A 59 -4.64 3.67 24.37
CA HIS A 59 -5.86 4.46 24.58
C HIS A 59 -6.03 5.71 23.70
N ALA A 60 -5.03 6.04 22.86
CA ALA A 60 -5.02 7.24 22.03
C ALA A 60 -6.23 7.33 21.06
N PRO A 61 -6.68 6.24 20.39
CA PRO A 61 -7.84 6.30 19.51
C PRO A 61 -9.12 6.71 20.26
N ALA A 62 -9.36 6.12 21.44
CA ALA A 62 -10.54 6.41 22.25
C ALA A 62 -10.52 7.86 22.77
N ARG A 63 -9.36 8.34 23.25
CA ARG A 63 -9.21 9.75 23.66
C ARG A 63 -9.43 10.73 22.50
N PHE A 64 -8.98 10.38 21.30
CA PHE A 64 -9.22 11.17 20.11
C PHE A 64 -10.71 11.21 19.77
N ALA A 65 -11.41 10.07 19.83
CA ALA A 65 -12.86 10.00 19.63
C ALA A 65 -13.62 10.88 20.65
N VAL A 66 -13.27 10.81 21.93
CA VAL A 66 -13.86 11.66 22.99
C VAL A 66 -13.59 13.14 22.71
N HIS A 67 -12.36 13.49 22.30
CA HIS A 67 -12.02 14.87 21.94
C HIS A 67 -12.89 15.39 20.78
N LEU A 68 -13.11 14.57 19.74
CA LEU A 68 -13.96 14.92 18.62
C LEU A 68 -15.45 15.00 18.99
N LEU A 69 -15.93 14.16 19.91
CA LEU A 69 -17.30 14.25 20.44
C LEU A 69 -17.54 15.58 21.17
N ARG A 70 -16.59 15.97 22.03
CA ARG A 70 -16.65 17.22 22.79
C ARG A 70 -16.42 18.45 21.90
N ASN A 71 -15.83 18.28 20.71
CA ASN A 71 -15.56 19.35 19.75
C ASN A 71 -16.11 19.02 18.35
N PRO A 72 -17.43 19.02 18.12
CA PRO A 72 -18.03 18.58 16.85
C PRO A 72 -17.61 19.37 15.61
N HIS A 73 -17.16 20.62 15.80
CA HIS A 73 -16.66 21.45 14.71
C HIS A 73 -15.34 20.91 14.11
N LEU A 74 -14.58 20.11 14.86
CA LEU A 74 -13.32 19.47 14.41
C LEU A 74 -13.55 18.20 13.59
N GLN A 75 -14.69 17.52 13.75
CA GLN A 75 -15.02 16.27 13.03
C GLN A 75 -14.97 16.42 11.50
N ARG A 76 -15.26 17.63 10.99
CA ARG A 76 -15.23 17.94 9.56
C ARG A 76 -13.84 18.20 9.01
N ASN A 77 -12.84 18.30 9.88
CA ASN A 77 -11.46 18.60 9.47
C ASN A 77 -10.64 17.33 9.33
N VAL A 78 -11.06 16.23 9.95
CA VAL A 78 -10.38 14.93 9.83
C VAL A 78 -10.48 14.43 8.40
N LYS A 79 -9.32 14.24 7.76
CA LYS A 79 -9.17 13.79 6.36
C LYS A 79 -8.46 12.44 6.25
N SER A 80 -7.48 12.17 7.11
CA SER A 80 -6.72 10.92 7.13
C SER A 80 -6.75 10.29 8.51
N ILE A 81 -6.99 8.99 8.56
CA ILE A 81 -6.98 8.17 9.76
C ILE A 81 -6.17 6.91 9.47
N VAL A 82 -5.23 6.59 10.36
CA VAL A 82 -4.39 5.40 10.25
C VAL A 82 -4.45 4.61 11.55
N PHE A 83 -4.79 3.33 11.43
CA PHE A 83 -4.73 2.36 12.50
C PHE A 83 -3.59 1.38 12.23
N ASP A 84 -2.38 1.78 12.64
CA ASP A 84 -1.16 0.98 12.46
C ASP A 84 -1.27 -0.39 13.12
N GLU A 85 -1.99 -0.49 14.24
CA GLU A 85 -2.26 -1.75 14.93
C GLU A 85 -3.68 -1.71 15.50
N LEU A 86 -4.60 -2.48 14.94
CA LEU A 86 -5.89 -2.79 15.60
C LEU A 86 -5.67 -3.84 16.71
N ILE A 87 -4.68 -3.63 17.57
CA ILE A 87 -4.36 -4.54 18.66
C ILE A 87 -5.55 -4.65 19.63
N THR A 88 -5.85 -5.86 20.05
CA THR A 88 -6.61 -6.16 21.27
C THR A 88 -5.85 -5.54 22.44
N ILE A 89 -6.50 -4.65 23.18
CA ILE A 89 -5.98 -4.21 24.49
C ILE A 89 -5.83 -5.49 25.33
N GLU A 90 -4.60 -5.98 25.49
CA GLU A 90 -4.31 -6.98 26.52
C GLU A 90 -4.87 -6.47 27.84
N GLU A 91 -5.60 -7.32 28.57
CA GLU A 91 -6.50 -7.02 29.70
C GLU A 91 -5.89 -6.25 30.89
N ASP A 92 -4.60 -5.89 30.84
CA ASP A 92 -3.81 -5.47 32.00
C ASP A 92 -3.53 -3.95 32.11
N ASP A 93 -4.11 -3.09 31.27
CA ASP A 93 -3.96 -1.63 31.41
C ASP A 93 -5.30 -0.94 31.77
N PRO A 94 -5.53 -0.57 33.05
CA PRO A 94 -6.81 -0.03 33.49
C PRO A 94 -7.04 1.38 32.92
N TRP A 95 -8.12 1.52 32.14
CA TRP A 95 -8.64 2.82 31.71
C TRP A 95 -9.08 3.64 32.93
N ALA A 96 -8.51 4.82 33.16
CA ALA A 96 -8.78 5.62 34.35
C ALA A 96 -10.04 6.52 34.28
N GLY A 97 -10.94 6.31 33.31
CA GLY A 97 -12.03 7.24 32.99
C GLY A 97 -13.33 6.60 32.50
N ASP A 98 -14.02 5.88 33.38
CA ASP A 98 -15.26 5.11 33.08
C ASP A 98 -16.35 5.94 32.35
N GLY A 99 -16.50 7.23 32.70
CA GLY A 99 -17.52 8.10 32.09
C GLY A 99 -17.25 8.50 30.63
N GLU A 100 -16.00 8.41 30.15
CA GLU A 100 -15.67 8.78 28.77
C GLU A 100 -16.04 7.68 27.77
N LEU A 101 -15.94 6.41 28.18
CA LEU A 101 -16.30 5.28 27.33
C LEU A 101 -17.83 5.14 27.19
N GLU A 102 -18.59 5.45 28.25
CA GLU A 102 -20.05 5.56 28.18
C GLU A 102 -20.48 6.65 27.19
N GLU A 103 -19.79 7.80 27.17
CA GLU A 103 -20.03 8.90 26.22
C GLU A 103 -19.87 8.41 24.76
N LEU A 104 -18.84 7.61 24.49
CA LEU A 104 -18.60 6.98 23.17
C LEU A 104 -19.73 6.00 22.80
N ALA A 105 -20.12 5.11 23.72
CA ALA A 105 -21.16 4.12 23.48
C ALA A 105 -22.53 4.77 23.19
N VAL A 106 -22.88 5.84 23.91
CA VAL A 106 -24.10 6.62 23.67
C VAL A 106 -24.04 7.29 22.30
N ALA A 107 -22.91 7.90 21.94
CA ALA A 107 -22.74 8.55 20.64
C ALA A 107 -22.86 7.55 19.48
N ALA A 108 -22.29 6.35 19.61
CA ALA A 108 -22.37 5.30 18.59
C ALA A 108 -23.82 4.92 18.26
N ARG A 109 -24.65 4.69 19.30
CA ARG A 109 -26.09 4.38 19.14
C ARG A 109 -26.86 5.49 18.42
N GLN A 110 -26.50 6.74 18.67
CA GLN A 110 -27.17 7.89 18.05
C GLN A 110 -26.73 8.13 16.60
N ARG A 111 -25.46 7.86 16.28
CA ARG A 111 -24.88 8.23 14.99
C ARG A 111 -25.06 7.18 13.90
N PHE A 112 -25.00 5.90 14.23
CA PHE A 112 -25.18 4.84 13.25
C PHE A 112 -26.00 3.67 13.82
N PRO A 113 -27.33 3.85 13.97
CA PRO A 113 -28.19 2.86 14.62
C PRO A 113 -28.12 1.46 14.02
N GLU A 114 -27.89 1.35 12.70
CA GLU A 114 -27.80 0.08 11.98
C GLU A 114 -26.62 -0.80 12.46
N LEU A 115 -25.47 -0.20 12.76
CA LEU A 115 -24.32 -0.91 13.31
C LEU A 115 -24.50 -1.17 14.82
N ALA A 116 -25.22 -0.28 15.52
CA ALA A 116 -25.51 -0.40 16.95
C ALA A 116 -26.44 -1.56 17.33
N ILE A 117 -27.06 -2.21 16.34
CA ILE A 117 -27.76 -3.49 16.51
C ILE A 117 -26.77 -4.60 16.90
N ASP A 118 -25.50 -4.50 16.49
CA ASP A 118 -24.47 -5.44 16.93
C ASP A 118 -24.07 -5.12 18.38
N PRO A 119 -24.33 -6.03 19.35
CA PRO A 119 -23.98 -5.79 20.74
C PRO A 119 -22.48 -5.59 20.94
N SER A 120 -21.64 -6.21 20.10
CA SER A 120 -20.18 -6.11 20.18
C SER A 120 -19.67 -4.68 19.99
N TRP A 121 -20.43 -3.81 19.30
CA TRP A 121 -19.99 -2.43 19.09
C TRP A 121 -20.07 -1.61 20.38
N CYS A 122 -21.24 -1.58 21.03
CA CYS A 122 -21.39 -0.82 22.27
C CYS A 122 -20.61 -1.43 23.43
N GLU A 123 -20.63 -2.76 23.56
CA GLU A 123 -19.87 -3.46 24.61
C GLU A 123 -18.36 -3.27 24.41
N GLY A 124 -17.88 -3.40 23.17
CA GLY A 124 -16.49 -3.16 22.85
C GLY A 124 -16.04 -1.71 23.07
N LEU A 125 -16.91 -0.71 22.87
CA LEU A 125 -16.63 0.68 23.23
C LEU A 125 -16.47 0.88 24.75
N LEU A 126 -17.32 0.24 25.56
CA LEU A 126 -17.21 0.28 27.02
C LEU A 126 -15.94 -0.38 27.53
N ASN A 127 -15.42 -1.36 26.79
CA ASN A 127 -14.15 -2.04 27.08
C ASN A 127 -12.94 -1.35 26.42
N GLY A 128 -13.16 -0.23 25.72
CA GLY A 128 -12.10 0.53 25.05
C GLY A 128 -11.47 -0.14 23.82
N CYS A 129 -12.09 -1.19 23.28
CA CYS A 129 -11.54 -1.96 22.15
C CYS A 129 -11.36 -1.08 20.89
N ILE A 130 -10.23 -1.27 20.18
CA ILE A 130 -9.82 -0.39 19.07
C ILE A 130 -10.77 -0.48 17.88
N ASP A 131 -11.20 -1.67 17.44
CA ASP A 131 -12.09 -1.83 16.28
C ASP A 131 -13.46 -1.11 16.46
N PRO A 132 -14.17 -1.24 17.60
CA PRO A 132 -15.33 -0.41 17.93
C PRO A 132 -15.07 1.09 17.87
N VAL A 133 -13.94 1.54 18.41
CA VAL A 133 -13.54 2.96 18.40
C VAL A 133 -13.23 3.43 16.99
N ALA A 134 -12.56 2.61 16.19
CA ALA A 134 -12.25 2.88 14.79
C ALA A 134 -13.55 3.05 13.99
N ALA A 135 -14.50 2.11 14.12
CA ALA A 135 -15.81 2.22 13.49
C ALA A 135 -16.55 3.51 13.90
N LEU A 136 -16.48 3.92 15.17
CA LEU A 136 -17.06 5.18 15.64
C LEU A 136 -16.37 6.40 15.01
N LEU A 137 -15.03 6.43 14.96
CA LEU A 137 -14.29 7.52 14.33
C LEU A 137 -14.65 7.69 12.84
N LEU A 138 -14.78 6.58 12.11
CA LEU A 138 -15.21 6.59 10.70
C LEU A 138 -16.63 7.12 10.51
N VAL A 139 -17.53 6.86 11.48
CA VAL A 139 -18.89 7.39 11.49
C VAL A 139 -18.92 8.89 11.85
N LEU A 140 -18.09 9.32 12.80
CA LEU A 140 -18.05 10.72 13.26
C LEU A 140 -17.48 11.66 12.18
N CYS A 141 -16.53 11.19 11.37
CA CYS A 141 -15.77 12.03 10.46
C CYS A 141 -16.27 11.87 9.01
N ALA A 142 -17.18 12.75 8.58
CA ALA A 142 -17.81 12.66 7.25
C ALA A 142 -16.89 13.02 6.05
N ARG A 143 -15.68 13.54 6.29
CA ARG A 143 -14.75 14.03 5.26
C ARG A 143 -13.45 13.24 5.18
N ILE A 144 -13.45 12.01 5.68
CA ILE A 144 -12.30 11.12 5.50
C ILE A 144 -12.08 10.87 4.00
N GLU A 145 -10.85 11.12 3.57
CA GLU A 145 -10.33 10.95 2.22
C GLU A 145 -9.30 9.81 2.16
N SER A 146 -8.61 9.52 3.26
CA SER A 146 -7.61 8.46 3.37
C SER A 146 -7.84 7.61 4.63
N LEU A 147 -7.78 6.29 4.46
CA LEU A 147 -7.86 5.31 5.55
C LEU A 147 -6.72 4.31 5.41
N ASP A 148 -5.94 4.13 6.46
CA ASP A 148 -4.99 3.02 6.60
C ASP A 148 -5.42 2.14 7.77
N LEU A 149 -5.54 0.84 7.52
CA LEU A 149 -6.12 -0.14 8.43
C LEU A 149 -5.27 -1.40 8.46
N MET A 150 -4.67 -1.73 9.60
CA MET A 150 -4.09 -3.05 9.85
C MET A 150 -5.10 -3.98 10.51
N ILE A 151 -5.52 -5.04 9.81
CA ILE A 151 -6.37 -6.10 10.35
C ILE A 151 -5.52 -6.99 11.27
N PRO A 152 -5.90 -7.18 12.55
CA PRO A 152 -5.12 -7.95 13.51
C PRO A 152 -5.29 -9.46 13.29
N TYR A 153 -4.27 -10.23 13.68
CA TYR A 153 -4.24 -11.68 13.53
C TYR A 153 -5.34 -12.41 14.33
N TYR A 154 -5.60 -11.95 15.56
CA TYR A 154 -6.62 -12.52 16.45
C TYR A 154 -7.86 -11.63 16.48
N GLN A 155 -8.89 -11.99 15.71
CA GLN A 155 -10.23 -11.51 16.02
C GLN A 155 -11.24 -12.64 16.04
N GLU A 156 -11.96 -12.69 17.16
CA GLU A 156 -13.18 -13.46 17.34
C GLU A 156 -14.25 -12.87 16.41
N SER A 157 -14.29 -13.40 15.20
CA SER A 157 -15.45 -13.50 14.31
C SER A 157 -16.13 -12.21 13.80
N ARG A 158 -15.82 -10.98 14.26
CA ARG A 158 -16.53 -9.76 13.78
C ARG A 158 -15.73 -8.44 13.72
N LEU A 159 -15.13 -8.14 12.57
CA LEU A 159 -14.51 -6.83 12.25
C LEU A 159 -15.58 -5.75 12.02
N LEU A 160 -15.83 -4.88 13.00
CA LEU A 160 -16.84 -3.82 12.92
C LEU A 160 -16.52 -2.78 11.86
N VAL A 161 -15.25 -2.46 11.61
CA VAL A 161 -14.86 -1.56 10.51
C VAL A 161 -15.28 -2.16 9.16
N LEU A 162 -15.04 -3.45 8.90
CA LEU A 162 -15.47 -4.09 7.65
C LEU A 162 -17.00 -4.17 7.54
N LYS A 163 -17.68 -4.40 8.66
CA LYS A 163 -19.14 -4.38 8.73
C LYS A 163 -19.70 -2.99 8.44
N LEU A 164 -19.09 -1.94 8.99
CA LEU A 164 -19.44 -0.55 8.71
C LEU A 164 -19.29 -0.25 7.21
N VAL A 165 -18.18 -0.65 6.58
CA VAL A 165 -17.98 -0.45 5.13
C VAL A 165 -19.09 -1.17 4.36
N SER A 166 -19.37 -2.42 4.70
CA SER A 166 -20.44 -3.21 4.06
C SER A 166 -21.83 -2.61 4.24
N LEU A 167 -22.12 -2.02 5.40
CA LEU A 167 -23.37 -1.29 5.66
C LEU A 167 -23.42 0.05 4.91
N ALA A 168 -22.30 0.78 4.82
CA ALA A 168 -22.21 2.04 4.09
C ALA A 168 -22.53 1.87 2.59
N LEU A 169 -22.24 0.70 2.01
CA LEU A 169 -22.64 0.35 0.64
C LEU A 169 -24.16 0.23 0.49
N LYS A 170 -24.86 -0.29 1.51
CA LYS A 170 -26.32 -0.48 1.53
C LYS A 170 -27.07 0.81 1.92
N HIS A 171 -26.41 1.70 2.65
CA HIS A 171 -27.01 2.92 3.16
C HIS A 171 -27.28 3.93 2.03
N SER A 172 -28.50 4.47 1.98
CA SER A 172 -28.94 5.40 0.92
C SER A 172 -29.19 6.84 1.38
N GLY A 173 -28.90 7.14 2.66
CA GLY A 173 -29.11 8.46 3.26
C GLY A 173 -28.12 9.56 2.85
N PRO A 174 -28.40 10.82 3.20
CA PRO A 174 -27.61 12.02 2.82
C PRO A 174 -26.27 12.18 3.55
N GLN A 175 -25.87 11.23 4.40
CA GLN A 175 -24.57 11.18 5.06
C GLN A 175 -24.07 9.73 5.06
N ARG A 176 -23.63 9.24 3.89
CA ARG A 176 -23.02 7.92 3.82
C ARG A 176 -21.63 7.99 4.44
N PRO A 177 -21.31 7.16 5.45
CA PRO A 177 -19.93 7.02 5.92
C PRO A 177 -19.01 6.70 4.73
N LEU A 178 -17.78 7.20 4.76
CA LEU A 178 -16.75 6.88 3.77
C LEU A 178 -17.06 7.33 2.32
N GLU A 179 -18.07 8.18 2.10
CA GLU A 179 -18.42 8.68 0.75
C GLU A 179 -17.29 9.48 0.09
N ASN A 180 -16.40 10.07 0.88
CA ASN A 180 -15.27 10.87 0.39
C ASN A 180 -13.96 10.10 0.33
N LEU A 181 -13.97 8.81 0.69
CA LEU A 181 -12.78 7.97 0.74
C LEU A 181 -12.20 7.80 -0.67
N GLN A 182 -10.93 8.14 -0.82
CA GLN A 182 -10.18 8.13 -2.08
C GLN A 182 -8.99 7.18 -2.04
N LEU A 183 -8.33 7.07 -0.88
CA LEU A 183 -7.20 6.19 -0.63
C LEU A 183 -7.54 5.22 0.49
N VAL A 184 -7.29 3.94 0.25
CA VAL A 184 -7.36 2.89 1.27
C VAL A 184 -6.07 2.10 1.27
N VAL A 185 -5.49 1.92 2.45
CA VAL A 185 -4.41 0.98 2.71
C VAL A 185 -4.97 -0.08 3.67
N LEU A 186 -4.96 -1.34 3.27
CA LEU A 186 -5.45 -2.45 4.05
C LEU A 186 -4.31 -3.45 4.23
N ARG A 187 -3.79 -3.53 5.45
CA ARG A 187 -2.71 -4.46 5.81
C ARG A 187 -3.26 -5.60 6.64
N TRP A 188 -2.65 -6.77 6.52
CA TRP A 188 -2.80 -7.82 7.51
C TRP A 188 -1.62 -7.77 8.48
N TYR A 189 -1.87 -8.05 9.75
CA TYR A 189 -0.86 -7.92 10.81
C TYR A 189 0.33 -8.85 10.62
N ASP A 190 0.06 -10.11 10.28
CA ASP A 190 1.12 -11.11 10.15
C ASP A 190 1.48 -11.33 8.69
N ASP A 191 2.61 -10.75 8.29
CA ASP A 191 3.18 -11.01 6.99
C ASP A 191 3.46 -12.49 6.79
N ASP A 192 3.63 -13.33 7.84
CA ASP A 192 3.89 -14.79 7.79
C ASP A 192 2.66 -15.68 7.69
N ASP A 193 1.50 -15.23 8.16
CA ASP A 193 0.22 -15.92 7.99
C ASP A 193 -0.83 -14.94 7.45
N PRO A 194 -0.92 -14.82 6.11
CA PRO A 194 -1.68 -13.75 5.47
C PRO A 194 -3.17 -13.81 5.80
N GLY A 195 -3.88 -12.71 5.56
CA GLY A 195 -5.34 -12.65 5.68
C GLY A 195 -6.07 -13.13 4.43
N HIS A 196 -7.39 -13.34 4.52
CA HIS A 196 -8.18 -13.67 3.33
C HIS A 196 -8.43 -12.41 2.46
N ILE A 197 -8.20 -12.51 1.14
CA ILE A 197 -8.34 -11.38 0.20
C ILE A 197 -9.75 -10.77 0.16
N GLN A 198 -10.78 -11.55 0.49
CA GLN A 198 -12.17 -11.05 0.54
C GLN A 198 -12.39 -9.95 1.59
N CYS A 199 -11.51 -9.78 2.57
CA CYS A 199 -11.54 -8.62 3.47
C CYS A 199 -11.48 -7.29 2.68
N ALA A 200 -10.85 -7.29 1.51
CA ALA A 200 -10.73 -6.12 0.65
C ALA A 200 -11.98 -5.85 -0.20
N ALA A 201 -12.84 -6.85 -0.42
CA ALA A 201 -13.95 -6.77 -1.37
C ALA A 201 -14.89 -5.56 -1.15
N PRO A 202 -15.30 -5.18 0.09
CA PRO A 202 -16.17 -4.03 0.31
C PRO A 202 -15.60 -2.71 -0.25
N PHE A 203 -14.28 -2.54 -0.20
CA PHE A 203 -13.62 -1.31 -0.65
C PHE A 203 -13.65 -1.13 -2.17
N PHE A 204 -13.78 -2.21 -2.95
CA PHE A 204 -13.92 -2.13 -4.41
C PHE A 204 -15.27 -1.55 -4.85
N HIS A 205 -16.27 -1.55 -3.98
CA HIS A 205 -17.60 -0.99 -4.28
C HIS A 205 -17.71 0.50 -3.94
N LEU A 206 -16.72 1.08 -3.25
CA LEU A 206 -16.78 2.47 -2.82
C LEU A 206 -16.58 3.42 -4.02
N PRO A 207 -17.47 4.42 -4.22
CA PRO A 207 -17.58 5.13 -5.49
C PRO A 207 -16.44 6.13 -5.78
N LYS A 208 -15.67 6.52 -4.77
CA LYS A 208 -14.58 7.51 -4.91
C LYS A 208 -13.19 6.96 -4.63
N VAL A 209 -13.08 5.67 -4.26
CA VAL A 209 -11.77 5.05 -3.97
C VAL A 209 -11.03 4.86 -5.29
N LYS A 210 -9.96 5.64 -5.47
CA LYS A 210 -9.11 5.61 -6.66
C LYS A 210 -7.83 4.81 -6.41
N THR A 211 -7.33 4.83 -5.18
CA THR A 211 -6.10 4.15 -4.81
C THR A 211 -6.39 3.14 -3.71
N LEU A 212 -6.01 1.89 -3.97
CA LEU A 212 -6.14 0.80 -3.01
C LEU A 212 -4.81 0.07 -2.89
N ALA A 213 -4.26 0.03 -1.68
CA ALA A 213 -3.11 -0.79 -1.34
C ALA A 213 -3.53 -1.92 -0.39
N LEU A 214 -3.14 -3.13 -0.75
CA LEU A 214 -3.43 -4.36 -0.02
C LEU A 214 -2.10 -5.01 0.34
N SER A 215 -1.90 -5.30 1.62
CA SER A 215 -0.71 -5.99 2.11
C SER A 215 -1.04 -7.29 2.84
N ALA A 216 -0.23 -8.33 2.60
CA ALA A 216 -0.30 -9.63 3.28
C ALA A 216 -1.69 -10.31 3.22
N LEU A 217 -2.32 -10.31 2.05
CA LEU A 217 -3.60 -11.01 1.79
C LEU A 217 -3.42 -12.16 0.79
N SER A 218 -4.25 -13.20 0.91
CA SER A 218 -4.22 -14.42 0.11
C SER A 218 -5.62 -14.91 -0.30
N ASP A 219 -5.73 -15.54 -1.47
CA ASP A 219 -6.92 -16.25 -1.94
C ASP A 219 -6.88 -17.77 -1.70
N GLU A 220 -5.80 -18.30 -1.12
CA GLU A 220 -5.63 -19.74 -0.85
C GLU A 220 -6.08 -20.15 0.56
N ILE A 221 -6.37 -19.19 1.43
CA ILE A 221 -6.79 -19.47 2.79
C ILE A 221 -8.24 -19.96 2.76
N PRO A 222 -8.54 -21.19 3.21
CA PRO A 222 -9.91 -21.66 3.20
C PRO A 222 -10.75 -20.83 4.18
N ILE A 223 -11.87 -20.30 3.69
CA ILE A 223 -12.94 -19.73 4.51
C ILE A 223 -13.55 -20.90 5.30
N LYS A 224 -13.11 -21.12 6.55
CA LYS A 224 -13.73 -22.14 7.40
C LYS A 224 -15.11 -21.67 7.82
N SER A 225 -16.16 -22.27 7.25
CA SER A 225 -17.54 -22.08 7.70
C SER A 225 -17.65 -22.23 9.22
N ILE A 226 -18.32 -21.28 9.89
CA ILE A 226 -18.61 -21.31 11.33
C ILE A 226 -19.42 -22.58 11.72
N SER A 227 -20.02 -23.29 10.75
CA SER A 227 -20.82 -24.49 11.00
C SER A 227 -20.04 -25.73 11.42
N ASP A 228 -18.71 -25.77 11.25
CA ASP A 228 -17.90 -26.94 11.61
C ASP A 228 -17.38 -26.83 13.05
N GLU A 229 -18.29 -26.66 14.01
CA GLU A 229 -18.02 -26.53 15.45
C GLU A 229 -17.37 -27.78 16.11
N LYS A 230 -17.03 -28.82 15.34
CA LYS A 230 -16.48 -30.07 15.90
C LYS A 230 -14.96 -30.13 15.99
N ASP A 231 -14.23 -29.24 15.33
CA ASP A 231 -12.77 -29.19 15.44
C ASP A 231 -12.32 -27.90 16.13
N ARG A 232 -12.33 -27.93 17.47
CA ARG A 232 -11.61 -26.98 18.34
C ARG A 232 -10.09 -27.19 18.27
N ASN A 233 -9.53 -27.30 17.06
CA ASN A 233 -8.10 -27.20 16.85
C ASN A 233 -7.76 -25.75 16.49
N GLU A 234 -6.71 -25.24 17.14
CA GLU A 234 -6.23 -23.87 17.36
C GLU A 234 -6.05 -22.92 16.14
N HIS A 235 -6.66 -23.18 14.99
CA HIS A 235 -6.56 -22.33 13.79
C HIS A 235 -7.94 -22.13 13.14
N ALA A 236 -8.83 -21.44 13.86
CA ALA A 236 -10.06 -20.89 13.29
C ALA A 236 -9.71 -19.68 12.41
N LYS A 237 -9.25 -19.97 11.19
CA LYS A 237 -9.01 -18.98 10.14
C LYS A 237 -10.28 -18.14 9.94
N LEU A 238 -10.15 -16.81 10.03
CA LEU A 238 -11.22 -15.83 9.89
C LEU A 238 -12.08 -16.13 8.65
N SER A 239 -13.28 -16.66 8.87
CA SER A 239 -14.31 -16.69 7.84
C SER A 239 -15.14 -15.43 7.92
N LEU A 240 -15.18 -14.69 6.82
CA LEU A 240 -16.13 -13.58 6.67
C LEU A 240 -17.49 -14.18 6.35
N ASP A 241 -18.44 -14.02 7.28
CA ASP A 241 -19.84 -14.33 7.03
C ASP A 241 -20.38 -13.44 5.89
N SER A 242 -20.73 -14.06 4.75
CA SER A 242 -21.24 -13.35 3.58
C SER A 242 -22.59 -12.66 3.80
N ASP A 243 -23.32 -13.02 4.85
CA ASP A 243 -24.56 -12.33 5.23
C ASP A 243 -24.26 -11.00 5.93
N ILE A 244 -23.07 -10.89 6.56
CA ILE A 244 -22.61 -9.71 7.30
C ILE A 244 -21.74 -8.81 6.41
N TYR A 245 -20.80 -9.40 5.68
CA TYR A 245 -19.78 -8.69 4.91
C TYR A 245 -20.02 -8.80 3.41
N GLU A 246 -19.69 -7.74 2.68
CA GLU A 246 -19.58 -7.82 1.23
C GLU A 246 -18.30 -8.57 0.85
N THR A 247 -18.42 -9.81 0.40
CA THR A 247 -17.27 -10.67 0.07
C THR A 247 -17.03 -10.80 -1.44
N ARG A 248 -17.88 -10.21 -2.29
CA ARG A 248 -17.81 -10.35 -3.75
C ARG A 248 -17.12 -9.15 -4.37
N PHE A 249 -16.19 -9.43 -5.28
CA PHE A 249 -15.54 -8.39 -6.07
C PHE A 249 -16.46 -7.90 -7.21
N PRO A 250 -16.64 -6.58 -7.37
CA PRO A 250 -17.47 -6.02 -8.44
C PRO A 250 -16.73 -6.03 -9.78
N VAL A 251 -17.08 -6.93 -10.69
CA VAL A 251 -16.37 -7.08 -11.97
C VAL A 251 -16.56 -5.84 -12.87
N GLY A 252 -15.45 -5.22 -13.28
CA GLY A 252 -15.37 -4.16 -14.28
C GLY A 252 -16.03 -2.84 -13.88
N THR A 253 -16.35 -2.63 -12.61
CA THR A 253 -17.15 -1.48 -12.15
C THR A 253 -16.47 -0.67 -11.05
N SER A 254 -15.46 -1.21 -10.37
CA SER A 254 -14.73 -0.47 -9.35
C SER A 254 -14.02 0.76 -9.95
N PRO A 255 -14.07 1.93 -9.27
CA PRO A 255 -13.44 3.16 -9.72
C PRO A 255 -11.92 3.22 -9.48
N ILE A 256 -11.33 2.17 -8.93
CA ILE A 256 -9.91 2.09 -8.62
C ILE A 256 -9.08 2.26 -9.90
N GLU A 257 -8.13 3.19 -9.85
CA GLU A 257 -7.16 3.50 -10.91
C GLU A 257 -5.74 3.02 -10.53
N GLU A 258 -5.44 2.93 -9.24
CA GLU A 258 -4.12 2.52 -8.72
C GLU A 258 -4.30 1.37 -7.72
N LEU A 259 -3.72 0.22 -8.04
CA LEU A 259 -3.81 -0.99 -7.22
C LEU A 259 -2.42 -1.47 -6.82
N PHE A 260 -2.22 -1.62 -5.52
CA PHE A 260 -0.99 -2.15 -4.92
C PHE A 260 -1.30 -3.45 -4.19
N LEU A 261 -0.58 -4.52 -4.55
CA LEU A 261 -0.72 -5.87 -4.02
C LEU A 261 0.63 -6.28 -3.42
N GLU A 262 0.90 -5.72 -2.26
CA GLU A 262 2.14 -5.87 -1.52
C GLU A 262 2.12 -7.17 -0.70
N ALA A 263 3.20 -7.95 -0.73
CA ALA A 263 3.30 -9.22 0.02
C ALA A 263 2.07 -10.14 -0.16
N ALA A 264 1.30 -9.94 -1.23
CA ALA A 264 0.03 -10.58 -1.43
C ALA A 264 0.27 -11.96 -2.02
N CYS A 265 -0.18 -12.99 -1.32
CA CYS A 265 -0.04 -14.38 -1.72
C CYS A 265 -1.22 -14.77 -2.62
N LEU A 266 -1.35 -14.12 -3.78
CA LEU A 266 -2.43 -14.36 -4.73
C LEU A 266 -2.04 -15.37 -5.80
N THR A 267 -2.88 -16.38 -6.01
CA THR A 267 -2.80 -17.24 -7.21
C THR A 267 -3.05 -16.42 -8.47
N SER A 268 -2.75 -16.98 -9.65
CA SER A 268 -3.12 -16.31 -10.91
C SER A 268 -4.63 -16.08 -11.05
N HIS A 269 -5.46 -16.90 -10.40
CA HIS A 269 -6.91 -16.71 -10.34
C HIS A 269 -7.29 -15.57 -9.38
N GLY A 270 -6.66 -15.50 -8.20
CA GLY A 270 -6.81 -14.39 -7.26
C GLY A 270 -6.43 -13.06 -7.89
N LEU A 271 -5.27 -13.00 -8.55
CA LEU A 271 -4.83 -11.82 -9.30
C LEU A 271 -5.86 -11.41 -10.36
N LEU A 272 -6.33 -12.36 -11.18
CA LEU A 272 -7.37 -12.08 -12.18
C LEU A 272 -8.65 -11.57 -11.53
N THR A 273 -9.08 -12.15 -10.42
CA THR A 273 -10.29 -11.75 -9.70
C THR A 273 -10.21 -10.30 -9.25
N VAL A 274 -9.13 -9.93 -8.55
CA VAL A 274 -8.94 -8.58 -8.03
C VAL A 274 -8.76 -7.55 -9.15
N VAL A 275 -7.94 -7.86 -10.16
CA VAL A 275 -7.69 -6.96 -11.29
C VAL A 275 -8.93 -6.78 -12.17
N SER A 276 -9.74 -7.84 -12.34
CA SER A 276 -11.00 -7.77 -13.08
C SER A 276 -12.07 -6.92 -12.40
N ALA A 277 -11.94 -6.63 -11.10
CA ALA A 277 -12.88 -5.78 -10.40
C ALA A 277 -12.80 -4.32 -10.88
N CYS A 278 -11.61 -3.88 -11.24
CA CYS A 278 -11.34 -2.51 -11.62
C CYS A 278 -11.90 -2.21 -13.01
N LYS A 279 -12.49 -1.02 -13.19
CA LYS A 279 -12.99 -0.57 -14.49
C LYS A 279 -11.86 -0.16 -15.43
N GLN A 280 -10.85 0.54 -14.91
CA GLN A 280 -9.76 1.09 -15.70
C GLN A 280 -8.51 1.36 -14.84
N LEU A 281 -7.61 0.37 -14.73
CA LEU A 281 -6.36 0.54 -14.01
C LEU A 281 -5.35 1.35 -14.83
N LYS A 282 -4.69 2.29 -14.15
CA LYS A 282 -3.55 3.07 -14.63
C LYS A 282 -2.24 2.64 -13.98
N LYS A 283 -2.29 2.20 -12.72
CA LYS A 283 -1.13 1.69 -11.98
C LYS A 283 -1.43 0.34 -11.36
N LEU A 284 -0.53 -0.62 -11.57
CA LEU A 284 -0.57 -1.92 -10.94
C LEU A 284 0.81 -2.26 -10.36
N VAL A 285 0.85 -2.54 -9.06
CA VAL A 285 2.04 -3.04 -8.34
C VAL A 285 1.68 -4.38 -7.73
N PHE A 286 2.45 -5.44 -7.98
CA PHE A 286 2.17 -6.75 -7.38
C PHE A 286 3.41 -7.64 -7.28
N THR A 287 3.43 -8.52 -6.28
CA THR A 287 4.41 -9.59 -6.19
C THR A 287 3.98 -10.79 -7.04
N CYS A 288 4.83 -11.24 -7.95
CA CYS A 288 4.52 -12.36 -8.83
C CYS A 288 4.86 -13.70 -8.16
N GLY A 289 3.82 -14.39 -7.68
CA GLY A 289 3.84 -15.80 -7.32
C GLY A 289 4.62 -16.11 -6.05
N ASN A 290 4.07 -15.76 -4.88
CA ASN A 290 4.71 -16.01 -3.58
C ASN A 290 4.91 -17.52 -3.33
N PRO A 291 6.11 -18.08 -3.56
CA PRO A 291 6.29 -19.52 -3.56
C PRO A 291 6.35 -20.05 -2.13
N ALA A 292 6.80 -19.22 -1.16
CA ALA A 292 7.00 -19.61 0.22
C ALA A 292 5.70 -20.13 0.86
N ARG A 293 4.55 -19.65 0.37
CA ARG A 293 3.23 -19.99 0.92
C ARG A 293 2.27 -20.65 -0.05
N MET A 294 2.58 -20.69 -1.35
CA MET A 294 1.79 -21.44 -2.33
C MET A 294 2.06 -22.95 -2.22
N THR A 295 1.05 -23.71 -1.79
CA THR A 295 1.16 -25.17 -1.66
C THR A 295 1.03 -25.87 -3.01
N SER A 296 2.16 -26.26 -3.59
CA SER A 296 2.31 -27.22 -4.71
C SER A 296 1.78 -26.81 -6.11
N GLU A 297 2.30 -27.52 -7.12
CA GLU A 297 2.22 -27.26 -8.56
C GLU A 297 0.78 -27.15 -9.10
N GLY A 298 0.29 -25.93 -9.33
CA GLY A 298 -1.01 -25.72 -9.98
C GLY A 298 -1.52 -24.27 -10.01
N HIS A 299 -0.94 -23.39 -9.19
CA HIS A 299 -1.52 -22.07 -8.91
C HIS A 299 -0.94 -20.90 -9.72
N ASN A 300 0.17 -21.13 -10.43
CA ASN A 300 0.80 -20.18 -11.36
C ASN A 300 0.41 -20.50 -12.81
N SER A 301 -0.71 -19.94 -13.26
CA SER A 301 -1.19 -20.05 -14.62
C SER A 301 -0.78 -18.82 -15.43
N ALA A 302 0.29 -18.94 -16.21
CA ALA A 302 0.72 -17.89 -17.14
C ALA A 302 -0.42 -17.36 -18.04
N PRO A 303 -1.35 -18.21 -18.56
CA PRO A 303 -2.55 -17.73 -19.25
C PRO A 303 -3.46 -16.82 -18.42
N LEU A 304 -3.68 -17.11 -17.13
CA LEU A 304 -4.52 -16.28 -16.27
C LEU A 304 -3.82 -14.97 -15.88
N THR A 305 -2.52 -15.01 -15.58
CA THR A 305 -1.73 -13.78 -15.36
C THR A 305 -1.75 -12.90 -16.61
N ARG A 306 -1.57 -13.50 -17.78
CA ARG A 306 -1.70 -12.81 -19.08
C ARG A 306 -3.07 -12.15 -19.21
N GLN A 307 -4.13 -12.90 -18.94
CA GLN A 307 -5.49 -12.38 -19.03
C GLN A 307 -5.69 -11.19 -18.09
N ALA A 308 -5.22 -11.28 -16.84
CA ALA A 308 -5.31 -10.19 -15.86
C ALA A 308 -4.62 -8.91 -16.36
N LEU A 309 -3.39 -9.02 -16.86
CA LEU A 309 -2.63 -7.88 -17.37
C LEU A 309 -3.26 -7.28 -18.65
N LEU A 310 -3.78 -8.13 -19.54
CA LEU A 310 -4.38 -7.68 -20.80
C LEU A 310 -5.71 -6.94 -20.61
N LEU A 311 -6.44 -7.17 -19.52
CA LEU A 311 -7.68 -6.43 -19.22
C LEU A 311 -7.47 -4.91 -19.22
N HIS A 312 -6.30 -4.45 -18.76
CA HIS A 312 -5.98 -3.03 -18.62
C HIS A 312 -4.81 -2.58 -19.50
N ALA A 313 -4.41 -3.38 -20.50
CA ALA A 313 -3.27 -3.04 -21.36
C ALA A 313 -3.42 -1.67 -22.06
N ALA A 314 -4.65 -1.26 -22.39
CA ALA A 314 -4.94 0.01 -23.05
C ALA A 314 -4.97 1.23 -22.11
N SER A 315 -4.95 1.02 -20.78
CA SER A 315 -5.05 2.07 -19.77
C SER A 315 -3.86 2.14 -18.82
N LEU A 316 -3.10 1.06 -18.64
CA LEU A 316 -1.92 1.03 -17.78
C LEU A 316 -0.85 2.02 -18.23
N GLU A 317 -0.45 2.89 -17.31
CA GLU A 317 0.62 3.87 -17.45
C GLU A 317 1.85 3.48 -16.60
N GLU A 318 1.64 2.77 -15.49
CA GLU A 318 2.69 2.28 -14.61
C GLU A 318 2.44 0.82 -14.22
N LEU A 319 3.47 -0.01 -14.33
CA LEU A 319 3.46 -1.41 -13.94
C LEU A 319 4.72 -1.69 -13.13
N ALA A 320 4.54 -2.27 -11.95
CA ALA A 320 5.63 -2.75 -11.13
C ALA A 320 5.35 -4.19 -10.70
N PHE A 321 6.32 -5.07 -10.89
CA PHE A 321 6.21 -6.43 -10.35
C PHE A 321 7.58 -6.99 -10.01
N ASN A 322 7.68 -7.75 -8.94
CA ASN A 322 8.90 -8.45 -8.59
C ASN A 322 8.66 -9.96 -8.71
N LEU A 323 9.72 -10.66 -9.08
CA LEU A 323 9.77 -12.10 -8.99
C LEU A 323 10.29 -12.38 -7.57
N GLU A 324 9.62 -13.24 -6.79
CA GLU A 324 10.18 -13.64 -5.50
C GLU A 324 11.36 -14.59 -5.73
N THR A 325 12.52 -14.02 -6.08
CA THR A 325 13.74 -14.71 -6.53
C THR A 325 14.47 -15.43 -5.39
N HIS A 326 13.97 -15.35 -4.16
CA HIS A 326 14.56 -15.97 -2.97
C HIS A 326 14.69 -17.50 -3.06
N ARG A 327 14.02 -18.18 -3.99
CA ARG A 327 14.19 -19.64 -4.21
C ARG A 327 15.38 -20.04 -5.10
N PHE A 328 16.10 -19.11 -5.73
CA PHE A 328 17.37 -19.45 -6.41
C PHE A 328 18.52 -19.73 -5.44
N ARG A 329 18.32 -19.51 -4.14
CA ARG A 329 19.34 -19.66 -3.08
C ARG A 329 19.94 -21.07 -2.97
N HIS A 330 19.26 -22.13 -3.45
CA HIS A 330 19.63 -23.50 -3.06
C HIS A 330 19.62 -24.60 -4.15
N THR A 331 19.31 -24.28 -5.39
CA THR A 331 19.33 -25.30 -6.46
C THR A 331 20.29 -24.89 -7.56
N ASP A 332 21.24 -25.79 -7.88
CA ASP A 332 22.18 -25.73 -9.02
C ASP A 332 21.52 -25.62 -10.41
N GLY A 333 20.21 -25.34 -10.47
CA GLY A 333 19.49 -25.03 -11.70
C GLY A 333 19.89 -23.64 -12.18
N SER A 334 20.38 -23.56 -13.42
CA SER A 334 20.70 -22.29 -14.04
C SER A 334 19.49 -21.34 -13.99
N LEU A 335 19.76 -20.06 -13.75
CA LEU A 335 18.82 -18.94 -13.89
C LEU A 335 17.97 -19.03 -15.19
N GLU A 336 18.55 -19.62 -16.23
CA GLU A 336 17.89 -19.90 -17.51
C GLU A 336 16.67 -20.81 -17.36
N TYR A 337 16.68 -21.83 -16.49
CA TYR A 337 15.57 -22.77 -16.38
C TYR A 337 14.29 -22.14 -15.80
N ALA A 338 14.45 -21.14 -14.92
CA ALA A 338 13.31 -20.42 -14.35
C ALA A 338 12.80 -19.28 -15.22
N SER A 339 13.62 -18.72 -16.11
CA SER A 339 13.17 -17.72 -17.08
C SER A 339 12.24 -18.33 -18.14
N HIS A 340 12.40 -19.63 -18.47
CA HIS A 340 11.66 -20.27 -19.54
C HIS A 340 10.20 -20.61 -19.18
N THR A 341 9.87 -20.76 -17.90
CA THR A 341 8.53 -21.19 -17.46
C THR A 341 7.74 -19.99 -16.94
N GLY A 342 7.00 -19.33 -17.83
CA GLY A 342 5.98 -18.35 -17.44
C GLY A 342 6.27 -16.88 -17.78
N LEU A 343 7.49 -16.50 -18.17
CA LEU A 343 7.78 -15.10 -18.54
C LEU A 343 7.27 -14.69 -19.93
N ASN A 344 7.00 -15.67 -20.80
CA ASN A 344 6.44 -15.45 -22.14
C ASN A 344 5.14 -14.63 -22.11
N CYS A 345 4.32 -14.76 -21.06
CA CYS A 345 3.08 -13.99 -20.95
C CYS A 345 3.35 -12.48 -20.84
N PHE A 346 4.37 -12.06 -20.09
CA PHE A 346 4.72 -10.66 -19.92
C PHE A 346 5.13 -10.02 -21.25
N LYS A 347 5.95 -10.72 -22.04
CA LYS A 347 6.39 -10.25 -23.36
C LYS A 347 5.20 -9.94 -24.28
N GLU A 348 4.23 -10.85 -24.35
CA GLU A 348 3.01 -10.64 -25.14
C GLU A 348 2.13 -9.51 -24.58
N CYS A 349 2.10 -9.34 -23.25
CA CYS A 349 1.37 -8.25 -22.61
C CYS A 349 1.99 -6.89 -22.93
N PHE A 350 3.32 -6.76 -22.82
CA PHE A 350 4.05 -5.53 -23.09
C PHE A 350 3.81 -5.00 -24.50
N GLN A 351 3.75 -5.89 -25.51
CA GLN A 351 3.47 -5.49 -26.88
C GLN A 351 2.10 -4.82 -27.07
N GLN A 352 1.16 -5.02 -26.13
CA GLN A 352 -0.17 -4.41 -26.17
C GLN A 352 -0.29 -3.17 -25.26
N MET A 353 0.69 -2.92 -24.40
CA MET A 353 0.68 -1.85 -23.39
C MET A 353 1.21 -0.51 -23.94
N ASN A 354 0.50 0.06 -24.91
CA ASN A 354 0.96 1.24 -25.65
C ASN A 354 1.02 2.55 -24.84
N LYS A 355 0.43 2.58 -23.63
CA LYS A 355 0.45 3.73 -22.72
C LYS A 355 1.42 3.56 -21.55
N LEU A 356 2.11 2.42 -21.45
CA LEU A 356 3.00 2.15 -20.33
C LEU A 356 4.22 3.05 -20.42
N LYS A 357 4.36 3.96 -19.45
CA LYS A 357 5.46 4.92 -19.33
C LYS A 357 6.48 4.49 -18.30
N ARG A 358 6.04 3.83 -17.22
CA ARG A 358 6.90 3.40 -16.11
C ARG A 358 6.80 1.89 -15.94
N LEU A 359 7.95 1.21 -16.00
CA LEU A 359 8.04 -0.22 -15.73
C LEU A 359 9.09 -0.46 -14.65
N ASN A 360 8.70 -1.08 -13.54
CA ASN A 360 9.62 -1.65 -12.56
C ASN A 360 9.52 -3.16 -12.62
N MET A 361 10.65 -3.85 -12.74
CA MET A 361 10.68 -5.31 -12.74
C MET A 361 12.01 -5.86 -12.25
N ASP A 362 12.02 -7.14 -11.90
CA ASP A 362 13.27 -7.85 -11.63
C ASP A 362 14.16 -7.90 -12.89
N ILE A 363 15.47 -7.61 -12.74
CA ILE A 363 16.46 -7.61 -13.85
C ILE A 363 16.52 -8.96 -14.57
N HIS A 364 16.22 -10.07 -13.90
CA HIS A 364 16.20 -11.42 -14.45
C HIS A 364 15.16 -11.58 -15.57
N VAL A 365 14.10 -10.75 -15.58
CA VAL A 365 13.10 -10.75 -16.64
C VAL A 365 13.74 -10.42 -17.99
N LEU A 366 14.80 -9.61 -18.01
CA LEU A 366 15.51 -9.23 -19.25
C LEU A 366 16.36 -10.37 -19.84
N TYR A 367 16.71 -11.39 -19.05
CA TYR A 367 17.44 -12.58 -19.53
C TYR A 367 16.56 -13.54 -20.33
N PHE A 368 15.24 -13.34 -20.31
CA PHE A 368 14.33 -14.21 -21.05
C PHE A 368 14.64 -14.19 -22.57
N HIS A 369 14.79 -15.39 -23.13
CA HIS A 369 15.02 -15.62 -24.54
C HIS A 369 14.18 -16.80 -25.05
N ASP A 370 13.29 -16.52 -26.00
CA ASP A 370 12.55 -17.55 -26.71
C ASP A 370 13.43 -18.14 -27.80
N ILE A 371 14.05 -19.29 -27.53
CA ILE A 371 14.92 -20.02 -28.47
C ILE A 371 14.16 -20.39 -29.76
N SER A 372 12.86 -20.70 -29.66
CA SER A 372 12.07 -21.15 -30.80
C SER A 372 11.78 -20.05 -31.81
N ARG A 373 11.60 -18.81 -31.31
CA ARG A 373 11.35 -17.62 -32.14
C ARG A 373 12.59 -16.74 -32.32
N ASN A 374 13.68 -17.05 -31.62
CA ASN A 374 14.89 -16.24 -31.53
C ASN A 374 14.58 -14.79 -31.11
N GLU A 375 13.70 -14.61 -30.12
CA GLU A 375 13.24 -13.30 -29.64
C GLU A 375 13.61 -13.12 -28.16
N LYS A 376 14.02 -11.92 -27.77
CA LYS A 376 14.39 -11.57 -26.39
C LYS A 376 13.25 -10.83 -25.70
N MET A 377 13.27 -10.74 -24.36
CA MET A 377 12.31 -9.90 -23.62
C MET A 377 12.38 -8.43 -24.03
N LEU A 378 13.59 -7.93 -24.28
CA LEU A 378 13.84 -6.57 -24.76
C LEU A 378 13.01 -6.27 -26.02
N ASP A 379 12.78 -7.29 -26.86
CA ASP A 379 12.02 -7.17 -28.10
C ASP A 379 10.50 -7.01 -27.88
N GLY A 380 10.00 -7.30 -26.68
CA GLY A 380 8.61 -7.11 -26.29
C GLY A 380 8.32 -5.80 -25.54
N LEU A 381 9.33 -5.15 -24.96
CA LEU A 381 9.13 -3.96 -24.13
C LEU A 381 8.45 -2.82 -24.90
N PRO A 382 7.53 -2.06 -24.27
CA PRO A 382 6.78 -1.00 -24.95
C PRO A 382 7.69 0.16 -25.34
N ARG A 383 7.43 0.76 -26.51
CA ARG A 383 8.18 1.93 -26.98
C ARG A 383 7.80 3.23 -26.26
N SER A 384 6.70 3.23 -25.51
CA SER A 384 6.21 4.35 -24.72
C SER A 384 6.96 4.54 -23.39
N LEU A 385 7.88 3.65 -23.04
CA LEU A 385 8.60 3.70 -21.77
C LEU A 385 9.46 4.95 -21.63
N GLU A 386 9.16 5.75 -20.61
CA GLU A 386 9.93 6.91 -20.17
C GLU A 386 10.86 6.56 -19.00
N TYR A 387 10.51 5.54 -18.22
CA TYR A 387 11.24 5.10 -17.04
C TYR A 387 11.29 3.57 -16.98
N LEU A 388 12.48 3.01 -16.77
CA LEU A 388 12.71 1.59 -16.52
C LEU A 388 13.49 1.43 -15.21
N GLY A 389 12.84 0.87 -14.20
CA GLY A 389 13.46 0.47 -12.94
C GLY A 389 13.71 -1.04 -12.92
N LEU A 390 14.91 -1.42 -12.52
CA LEU A 390 15.33 -2.81 -12.44
C LEU A 390 15.71 -3.14 -11.01
N GLU A 391 15.08 -4.17 -10.46
CA GLU A 391 15.38 -4.70 -9.13
C GLU A 391 16.33 -5.90 -9.24
N CYS A 392 17.29 -5.97 -8.32
CA CYS A 392 18.20 -7.09 -8.20
C CYS A 392 18.52 -7.40 -6.73
N ASP A 393 18.05 -8.55 -6.24
CA ASP A 393 18.48 -9.12 -4.97
C ASP A 393 19.77 -9.93 -5.16
N LEU A 394 20.90 -9.29 -4.83
CA LEU A 394 22.23 -9.89 -4.91
C LEU A 394 22.67 -10.62 -3.64
N ALA A 395 21.77 -10.87 -2.68
CA ALA A 395 22.07 -11.80 -1.59
C ALA A 395 22.51 -13.20 -2.07
N SER A 396 22.36 -13.51 -3.38
CA SER A 396 22.56 -14.84 -3.94
C SER A 396 23.65 -14.99 -5.02
N TYR A 397 24.24 -13.95 -5.64
CA TYR A 397 25.10 -14.16 -6.83
C TYR A 397 26.22 -13.11 -7.10
N GLN A 398 27.44 -13.33 -6.61
CA GLN A 398 28.63 -12.59 -7.07
C GLN A 398 29.08 -12.87 -8.54
N PRO A 399 28.91 -14.07 -9.15
CA PRO A 399 29.48 -14.34 -10.47
C PRO A 399 28.81 -13.64 -11.67
N GLN A 400 27.63 -13.02 -11.50
CA GLN A 400 26.79 -12.59 -12.63
C GLN A 400 26.71 -11.07 -12.84
N ILE A 401 27.38 -10.28 -12.00
CA ILE A 401 27.34 -8.79 -12.05
C ILE A 401 27.76 -8.25 -13.43
N LEU A 402 28.77 -8.86 -14.06
CA LEU A 402 29.21 -8.46 -15.42
C LEU A 402 28.11 -8.69 -16.47
N GLY A 403 27.32 -9.76 -16.34
CA GLY A 403 26.18 -10.01 -17.21
C GLY A 403 25.09 -8.95 -17.08
N TYR A 404 24.86 -8.44 -15.86
CA TYR A 404 23.93 -7.32 -15.65
C TYR A 404 24.43 -6.05 -16.33
N VAL A 405 25.72 -5.74 -16.19
CA VAL A 405 26.34 -4.60 -16.88
C VAL A 405 26.16 -4.70 -18.39
N GLU A 406 26.36 -5.89 -18.97
CA GLU A 406 26.16 -6.13 -20.41
C GLU A 406 24.70 -5.92 -20.84
N ILE A 407 23.73 -6.39 -20.05
CA ILE A 407 22.30 -6.17 -20.32
C ILE A 407 21.95 -4.69 -20.25
N LEU A 408 22.38 -3.98 -19.20
CA LEU A 408 22.14 -2.54 -19.05
C LEU A 408 22.74 -1.77 -20.22
N CYS A 409 23.98 -2.11 -20.63
CA CYS A 409 24.59 -1.55 -21.83
C CYS A 409 23.77 -1.83 -23.09
N THR A 410 23.18 -3.02 -23.20
CA THR A 410 22.32 -3.41 -24.34
C THR A 410 21.04 -2.57 -24.37
N VAL A 411 20.39 -2.34 -23.22
CA VAL A 411 19.23 -1.44 -23.10
C VAL A 411 19.61 -0.02 -23.55
N LEU A 412 20.73 0.52 -23.05
CA LEU A 412 21.18 1.87 -23.37
C LEU A 412 21.57 2.05 -24.85
N LYS A 413 22.10 1.02 -25.51
CA LYS A 413 22.39 1.06 -26.96
C LYS A 413 21.12 1.29 -27.79
N GLU A 414 20.00 0.74 -27.35
CA GLU A 414 18.66 0.88 -27.94
C GLU A 414 17.95 2.20 -27.56
N CYS A 415 18.62 3.08 -26.81
CA CYS A 415 18.12 4.41 -26.45
C CYS A 415 18.59 5.50 -27.42
N GLY A 416 17.78 6.57 -27.50
CA GLY A 416 18.07 7.78 -28.27
C GLY A 416 17.20 7.97 -29.52
N PRO A 417 17.34 9.11 -30.22
CA PRO A 417 16.47 9.47 -31.35
C PRO A 417 16.51 8.43 -32.47
N GLY A 418 15.33 7.96 -32.90
CA GLY A 418 15.18 6.96 -33.96
C GLY A 418 15.46 5.52 -33.53
N GLN A 419 15.86 5.29 -32.29
CA GLN A 419 16.01 3.94 -31.71
C GLN A 419 14.71 3.46 -31.08
N ARG A 420 14.71 2.20 -30.62
CA ARG A 420 13.54 1.55 -30.02
C ARG A 420 13.01 2.31 -28.79
N PHE A 421 13.89 2.69 -27.88
CA PHE A 421 13.57 3.40 -26.65
C PHE A 421 13.90 4.89 -26.79
N GLY A 422 13.28 5.52 -27.79
CA GLY A 422 13.54 6.94 -28.11
C GLY A 422 13.00 7.95 -27.11
N VAL A 423 12.11 7.55 -26.20
CA VAL A 423 11.49 8.42 -25.18
C VAL A 423 11.92 8.07 -23.75
N LEU A 424 12.79 7.07 -23.58
CA LEU A 424 13.32 6.71 -22.27
C LEU A 424 14.15 7.87 -21.71
N LYS A 425 13.92 8.21 -20.45
CA LYS A 425 14.59 9.31 -19.74
C LYS A 425 15.42 8.80 -18.58
N THR A 426 14.93 7.77 -17.90
CA THR A 426 15.52 7.26 -16.66
C THR A 426 15.68 5.74 -16.72
N LEU A 427 16.86 5.27 -16.34
CA LEU A 427 17.17 3.88 -16.08
C LEU A 427 17.65 3.78 -14.64
N GLU A 428 16.89 3.10 -13.80
CA GLU A 428 17.20 2.96 -12.38
C GLU A 428 17.51 1.51 -12.03
N LEU A 429 18.56 1.31 -11.21
CA LEU A 429 18.94 0.00 -10.69
C LEU A 429 18.88 0.01 -9.15
N TRP A 430 17.99 -0.82 -8.61
CA TRP A 430 17.84 -1.09 -7.19
C TRP A 430 18.57 -2.37 -6.84
N LEU A 431 19.56 -2.25 -5.95
CA LEU A 431 20.47 -3.34 -5.68
C LEU A 431 20.53 -3.63 -4.18
N PHE A 432 20.04 -4.81 -3.81
CA PHE A 432 20.01 -5.31 -2.44
C PHE A 432 21.17 -6.27 -2.23
N VAL A 433 22.20 -5.86 -1.47
CA VAL A 433 23.48 -6.61 -1.39
C VAL A 433 23.87 -6.88 0.06
N TYR A 434 24.32 -8.11 0.33
CA TYR A 434 25.13 -8.43 1.50
C TYR A 434 26.62 -8.19 1.20
N GLY A 435 27.24 -7.23 1.89
CA GLY A 435 28.70 -7.02 1.84
C GLY A 435 29.22 -5.94 0.87
N GLY A 436 28.32 -5.23 0.19
CA GLY A 436 28.66 -4.11 -0.71
C GLY A 436 29.19 -4.55 -2.09
N ILE A 437 29.15 -3.64 -3.05
CA ILE A 437 29.67 -3.82 -4.42
C ILE A 437 30.62 -2.68 -4.74
N ASP A 438 31.65 -2.97 -5.53
CA ASP A 438 32.45 -1.94 -6.16
C ASP A 438 31.63 -1.21 -7.25
N GLU A 439 31.22 0.03 -6.95
CA GLU A 439 30.42 0.87 -7.85
C GLU A 439 31.11 1.14 -9.20
N ASN A 440 32.44 0.97 -9.29
CA ASN A 440 33.21 1.17 -10.51
C ASN A 440 32.83 0.14 -11.58
N ILE A 441 32.27 -1.01 -11.20
CA ILE A 441 31.80 -2.03 -12.15
C ILE A 441 30.71 -1.48 -13.09
N TYR A 442 29.95 -0.47 -12.64
CA TYR A 442 28.90 0.18 -13.42
C TYR A 442 29.38 1.42 -14.19
N ASP A 443 30.67 1.76 -14.18
CA ASP A 443 31.20 2.92 -14.92
C ASP A 443 30.89 2.85 -16.43
N PRO A 444 31.01 1.69 -17.11
CA PRO A 444 30.60 1.59 -18.52
C PRO A 444 29.13 1.95 -18.76
N VAL A 445 28.26 1.62 -17.80
CA VAL A 445 26.82 1.94 -17.86
C VAL A 445 26.61 3.44 -17.66
N LYS A 446 27.26 4.04 -16.65
CA LYS A 446 27.20 5.49 -16.36
C LYS A 446 27.67 6.32 -17.55
N GLU A 447 28.79 5.92 -18.17
CA GLU A 447 29.34 6.63 -19.33
C GLU A 447 28.41 6.57 -20.53
N LEU A 448 27.88 5.38 -20.84
CA LEU A 448 26.95 5.19 -21.95
C LEU A 448 25.61 5.89 -21.71
N ALA A 449 25.08 5.87 -20.48
CA ALA A 449 23.86 6.57 -20.12
C ALA A 449 24.02 8.09 -20.34
N ARG A 450 25.17 8.66 -19.91
CA ARG A 450 25.50 10.06 -20.16
C ARG A 450 25.59 10.39 -21.64
N GLU A 451 26.21 9.53 -22.46
CA GLU A 451 26.27 9.70 -23.91
C GLU A 451 24.87 9.73 -24.54
N LYS A 452 23.97 8.88 -24.03
CA LYS A 452 22.59 8.75 -24.51
C LYS A 452 21.64 9.79 -23.92
N GLY A 453 22.08 10.62 -22.98
CA GLY A 453 21.24 11.59 -22.28
C GLY A 453 20.22 10.95 -21.33
N ILE A 454 20.52 9.75 -20.82
CA ILE A 454 19.67 9.00 -19.89
C ILE A 454 20.17 9.24 -18.47
N GLU A 455 19.24 9.58 -17.56
CA GLU A 455 19.51 9.62 -16.13
C GLU A 455 19.65 8.18 -15.62
N PHE A 456 20.86 7.83 -15.17
CA PHE A 456 21.13 6.53 -14.57
C PHE A 456 21.30 6.70 -13.05
N THR A 457 20.40 6.09 -12.29
CA THR A 457 20.48 6.04 -10.83
C THR A 457 20.83 4.63 -10.37
N PHE A 458 21.75 4.56 -9.43
CA PHE A 458 22.18 3.33 -8.78
C PHE A 458 21.94 3.47 -7.28
N THR A 459 21.04 2.66 -6.75
CA THR A 459 20.69 2.70 -5.33
C THR A 459 21.11 1.38 -4.69
N ASN A 460 22.13 1.46 -3.83
CA ASN A 460 22.58 0.34 -3.00
C ASN A 460 21.88 0.42 -1.65
N LEU A 461 21.03 -0.55 -1.37
CA LEU A 461 20.30 -0.66 -0.10
C LEU A 461 20.85 -1.85 0.67
N SER A 462 21.13 -1.64 1.96
CA SER A 462 21.33 -2.77 2.87
C SER A 462 20.05 -3.59 2.90
N HIS A 463 20.17 -4.91 2.78
CA HIS A 463 19.04 -5.86 2.89
C HIS A 463 18.49 -5.85 4.33
N GLY A 464 17.71 -4.81 4.62
CA GLY A 464 17.28 -4.43 5.96
C GLY A 464 15.85 -4.86 6.22
N GLY A 465 15.51 -6.12 5.96
CA GLY A 465 14.28 -6.76 6.46
C GLY A 465 12.93 -6.07 6.20
N GLY A 466 12.87 -5.09 5.31
CA GLY A 466 11.65 -4.38 4.90
C GLY A 466 11.30 -4.70 3.45
N ASN A 467 10.06 -4.41 3.05
CA ASN A 467 9.60 -4.68 1.71
C ASN A 467 10.34 -3.80 0.69
N ALA A 468 10.72 -4.39 -0.45
CA ALA A 468 11.36 -3.69 -1.55
C ALA A 468 10.48 -2.53 -2.05
N TRP A 469 9.15 -2.69 -2.05
CA TRP A 469 8.22 -1.66 -2.53
C TRP A 469 8.12 -0.44 -1.60
N GLU A 470 8.09 -0.64 -0.29
CA GLU A 470 8.17 0.45 0.69
C GLU A 470 9.51 1.18 0.57
N THR A 471 10.60 0.42 0.45
CA THR A 471 11.95 0.99 0.32
C THR A 471 12.12 1.78 -0.99
N MET A 472 11.45 1.37 -2.05
CA MET A 472 11.38 2.09 -3.33
C MET A 472 10.39 3.26 -3.34
N GLY A 473 9.69 3.53 -2.22
CA GLY A 473 8.67 4.58 -2.14
C GLY A 473 7.49 4.35 -3.08
N MET A 474 7.22 3.08 -3.41
CA MET A 474 6.16 2.70 -4.33
C MET A 474 4.81 2.53 -3.63
N MET A 475 4.79 2.34 -2.31
CA MET A 475 3.54 2.33 -1.55
C MET A 475 3.03 3.76 -1.32
N PRO A 476 1.71 3.99 -1.36
CA PRO A 476 1.15 5.26 -0.97
C PRO A 476 1.45 5.50 0.51
N ASP A 477 2.20 6.57 0.81
CA ASP A 477 2.34 7.04 2.18
C ASP A 477 0.98 7.61 2.63
N PRO A 478 0.34 7.06 3.67
CA PRO A 478 -0.91 7.61 4.18
C PRO A 478 -0.73 9.00 4.83
N TYR A 479 0.52 9.44 5.03
CA TYR A 479 0.88 10.71 5.64
C TYR A 479 1.71 11.62 4.73
N PRO A 480 1.69 12.94 4.99
CA PRO A 480 2.83 13.78 4.66
C PRO A 480 4.06 13.38 5.49
N PRO A 481 5.28 13.52 4.97
CA PRO A 481 6.50 13.04 5.62
C PRO A 481 6.68 13.65 7.02
N ILE A 482 7.09 12.84 8.00
CA ILE A 482 7.52 13.33 9.31
C ILE A 482 9.01 13.64 9.23
N VAL A 483 9.37 14.92 9.22
CA VAL A 483 10.76 15.36 9.25
C VAL A 483 11.19 15.53 10.70
N ASP A 484 12.17 14.75 11.16
CA ASP A 484 12.79 15.00 12.46
C ASP A 484 13.56 16.34 12.38
N PRO A 485 13.33 17.30 13.31
CA PRO A 485 14.06 18.57 13.33
C PRO A 485 15.59 18.40 13.44
N ALA A 486 16.09 17.24 13.90
CA ALA A 486 17.52 16.95 13.91
C ALA A 486 18.11 16.69 12.51
N VAL A 487 17.29 16.29 11.53
CA VAL A 487 17.69 16.04 10.16
C VAL A 487 17.05 17.10 9.25
N GLY A 488 17.46 18.35 9.47
CA GLY A 488 17.11 19.44 8.55
C GLY A 488 17.44 19.08 7.10
N PRO A 489 16.77 19.71 6.11
CA PRO A 489 16.94 19.39 4.71
C PRO A 489 18.43 19.41 4.35
N LYS A 490 18.94 18.28 3.84
CA LYS A 490 20.30 18.19 3.30
C LYS A 490 20.43 19.31 2.27
N ARG A 491 21.12 20.38 2.66
CA ARG A 491 21.43 21.50 1.76
C ARG A 491 22.04 20.92 0.51
N ALA A 492 21.37 21.10 -0.63
CA ALA A 492 21.99 20.97 -1.93
C ALA A 492 23.29 21.79 -1.88
N ARG A 493 24.44 21.10 -1.92
CA ARG A 493 25.73 21.76 -2.08
C ARG A 493 25.73 22.36 -3.48
N ARG A 494 25.43 23.66 -3.57
CA ARG A 494 25.89 24.50 -4.66
C ARG A 494 27.35 24.86 -4.37
N GLY A 495 28.23 24.54 -5.31
CA GLY A 495 29.67 24.80 -5.27
C GLY A 495 30.37 23.81 -6.18
#